data_AF-A0A918DU29-F1
#
_entry.id   AF-A0A918DU29-F1
#
_cell.length_a   1.000
_cell.length_b   1.000
_cell.length_c   1.000
_cell.angle_alpha   90.00
_cell.angle_beta   90.00
_cell.angle_gamma   90.00
#
_symmetry.space_group_name_H-M   'P 1'
#
loop_
_entity.id
_entity.type
_entity.pdbx_description
1 polymer ?
#
loop_
_entity_poly.entity_id
_entity_poly.type
_entity_poly.pdbx_seq_one_letter_code
_entity_poly.pdbx_strand_id
1 'polypeptide(L)'
;MDLKTPGFHAQVKAAAERARSCGLAADAVRIAATLDGMIPEEIGMAALGLGERVYLELAESHAAGLDSCDLAGDGDRLELTPTGRLRVVAAGSRPEAGREGESEPIGTLKWQARPDSLGRLCALADDVQRLQFEEIRRWLAAQDTERVHARLDAIGHALVHMAPVLLYVGTRYYSNLGRFSNLPGRSMAAGAEGSVLTRLRRTPVGHWTAEDAAFVVCLHSLISSGSPVRAEEFNGVQLAPDLLRQFLHERLTEYGEQIPDLRREPTGSELDLLARACAGARARRLAEGAVFYREINGVSLHKRERLMAEPVGWDELPTTLTALLSDTAGEPFPGDAGPDELRAYADALVERVSRRQAPTGFRTPYEGFLHRFFETVADALDCDVVMGRGPRSVRALHSSVPAQQRAALATRDFYCCVAPGAPFREKFGEDRSGMAKALSAYSARMRYNTWHYLPDSMSWTKETPGRDDWFFAPMMPDITNWSDQHHTGHVHFGVRHALRLPLGIVLEGRFRPGLYDLRLMRAAGDPFELDHLRAALAVGRVQSAVHQAAAERDLDIDDFDNTWYRDFHVS
;
A
#
# COMPACT_ATOMS: atom_id res chain seq x y z
N MET A 1 -27.38 -4.09 -8.86
CA MET A 1 -26.10 -3.94 -9.61
C MET A 1 -25.07 -4.90 -9.03
N ASP A 2 -24.19 -5.52 -9.83
CA ASP A 2 -23.04 -6.28 -9.31
C ASP A 2 -21.78 -5.38 -9.33
N LEU A 3 -21.28 -5.01 -8.16
CA LEU A 3 -20.02 -4.27 -8.01
C LEU A 3 -18.79 -5.17 -8.11
N LYS A 4 -18.99 -6.49 -8.15
CA LYS A 4 -17.91 -7.46 -8.12
C LYS A 4 -17.06 -7.39 -9.37
N THR A 5 -15.75 -7.25 -9.19
CA THR A 5 -14.79 -7.25 -10.29
C THR A 5 -14.10 -8.62 -10.43
N PRO A 6 -13.43 -8.90 -11.57
CA PRO A 6 -12.52 -10.03 -11.68
C PRO A 6 -11.35 -9.83 -10.69
N GLY A 7 -11.09 -10.82 -9.84
CA GLY A 7 -9.93 -10.80 -8.95
C GLY A 7 -8.64 -11.21 -9.66
N PHE A 8 -7.51 -11.10 -8.95
CA PHE A 8 -6.15 -11.26 -9.48
C PHE A 8 -5.92 -12.52 -10.33
N HIS A 9 -6.43 -13.68 -9.91
CA HIS A 9 -6.25 -14.93 -10.66
C HIS A 9 -6.89 -14.88 -12.05
N ALA A 10 -8.08 -14.27 -12.15
CA ALA A 10 -8.73 -14.08 -13.44
C ALA A 10 -7.91 -13.14 -14.32
N GLN A 11 -7.28 -12.11 -13.73
CA GLN A 11 -6.42 -11.19 -14.45
C GLN A 11 -5.14 -11.88 -14.99
N VAL A 12 -4.46 -12.70 -14.19
CA VAL A 12 -3.27 -13.45 -14.64
C VAL A 12 -3.63 -14.35 -15.83
N LYS A 13 -4.76 -15.05 -15.75
CA LYS A 13 -5.24 -15.90 -16.85
C LYS A 13 -5.56 -15.08 -18.10
N ALA A 14 -6.28 -13.96 -17.95
CA ALA A 14 -6.63 -13.08 -19.06
C ALA A 14 -5.38 -12.50 -19.75
N ALA A 15 -4.39 -12.05 -18.98
CA ALA A 15 -3.11 -11.57 -19.51
C ALA A 15 -2.34 -12.67 -20.27
N ALA A 16 -2.32 -13.90 -19.75
CA ALA A 16 -1.70 -15.04 -20.44
C ALA A 16 -2.43 -15.41 -21.74
N GLU A 17 -3.77 -15.37 -21.76
CA GLU A 17 -4.59 -15.57 -22.97
C GLU A 17 -4.35 -14.46 -24.00
N ARG A 18 -4.22 -13.21 -23.54
CA ARG A 18 -3.93 -12.07 -24.41
C ARG A 18 -2.52 -12.17 -25.00
N ALA A 19 -1.51 -12.47 -24.19
CA ALA A 19 -0.13 -12.67 -24.65
C ALA A 19 -0.02 -13.83 -25.66
N ARG A 20 -0.82 -14.89 -25.52
CA ARG A 20 -0.91 -16.01 -26.48
C ARG A 20 -1.35 -15.60 -27.88
N SER A 21 -2.06 -14.48 -28.01
CA SER A 21 -2.53 -13.97 -29.30
C SER A 21 -1.45 -13.18 -30.07
N CYS A 22 -0.28 -12.96 -29.47
CA CYS A 22 0.83 -12.23 -30.09
C CYS A 22 1.65 -13.13 -31.03
N GLY A 23 2.09 -12.56 -32.15
CA GLY A 23 3.03 -13.23 -33.06
C GLY A 23 4.50 -13.02 -32.68
N LEU A 24 4.82 -11.89 -32.04
CA LEU A 24 6.17 -11.54 -31.58
C LEU A 24 6.30 -11.76 -30.07
N ALA A 25 7.48 -12.25 -29.65
CA ALA A 25 7.78 -12.46 -28.24
C ALA A 25 7.80 -11.14 -27.44
N ALA A 26 8.30 -10.05 -28.03
CA ALA A 26 8.38 -8.75 -27.35
C ALA A 26 7.00 -8.23 -26.91
N ASP A 27 5.98 -8.35 -27.78
CA ASP A 27 4.61 -7.96 -27.46
C ASP A 27 4.02 -8.84 -26.34
N ALA A 28 4.25 -10.14 -26.42
CA ALA A 28 3.79 -11.10 -25.41
C ALA A 28 4.45 -10.85 -24.04
N VAL A 29 5.76 -10.58 -24.04
CA VAL A 29 6.53 -10.20 -22.84
C VAL A 29 5.98 -8.94 -22.23
N ARG A 30 5.73 -7.89 -23.02
CA ARG A 30 5.15 -6.64 -22.52
C ARG A 30 3.78 -6.86 -21.89
N ILE A 31 2.88 -7.58 -22.57
CA ILE A 31 1.54 -7.89 -22.04
C ILE A 31 1.66 -8.71 -20.75
N ALA A 32 2.52 -9.71 -20.71
CA ALA A 32 2.69 -10.56 -19.53
C ALA A 32 3.29 -9.79 -18.34
N ALA A 33 4.37 -9.03 -18.56
CA ALA A 33 5.05 -8.26 -17.53
C ALA A 33 4.16 -7.15 -16.96
N THR A 34 3.32 -6.53 -17.79
CA THR A 34 2.39 -5.46 -17.37
C THR A 34 1.03 -5.98 -16.89
N LEU A 35 0.79 -7.30 -16.95
CA LEU A 35 -0.54 -7.91 -16.81
C LEU A 35 -1.61 -7.17 -17.62
N ASP A 36 -1.32 -6.98 -18.90
CA ASP A 36 -2.13 -6.25 -19.89
C ASP A 36 -2.31 -4.76 -19.54
N GLY A 37 -1.20 -4.09 -19.22
CA GLY A 37 -1.14 -2.65 -18.96
C GLY A 37 -1.56 -2.22 -17.54
N MET A 38 -1.88 -3.15 -16.65
CA MET A 38 -2.28 -2.84 -15.27
C MET A 38 -1.10 -2.52 -14.34
N ILE A 39 0.11 -2.99 -14.68
CA ILE A 39 1.36 -2.76 -13.96
C ILE A 39 2.31 -1.99 -14.89
N PRO A 40 3.04 -0.97 -14.40
CA PRO A 40 4.11 -0.34 -15.17
C PRO A 40 5.15 -1.37 -15.63
N GLU A 41 5.60 -1.26 -16.88
CA GLU A 41 6.55 -2.22 -17.47
C GLU A 41 7.85 -2.30 -16.67
N GLU A 42 8.36 -1.17 -16.15
CA GLU A 42 9.56 -1.18 -15.31
C GLU A 42 9.41 -2.04 -14.05
N ILE A 43 8.21 -2.11 -13.45
CA ILE A 43 7.94 -2.88 -12.23
C ILE A 43 7.79 -4.37 -12.58
N GLY A 44 7.04 -4.68 -13.64
CA GLY A 44 6.88 -6.05 -14.12
C GLY A 44 8.22 -6.70 -14.50
N MET A 45 9.07 -5.96 -15.21
CA MET A 45 10.41 -6.41 -15.59
C MET A 45 11.37 -6.44 -14.39
N ALA A 46 11.16 -5.60 -13.38
CA ALA A 46 11.96 -5.63 -12.17
C ALA A 46 11.76 -6.91 -11.32
N ALA A 47 10.70 -7.68 -11.56
CA ALA A 47 10.48 -9.00 -10.96
C ALA A 47 11.47 -10.08 -11.45
N LEU A 48 12.04 -9.88 -12.64
CA LEU A 48 12.92 -10.86 -13.30
C LEU A 48 14.32 -10.86 -12.71
N GLY A 49 14.90 -12.06 -12.58
CA GLY A 49 16.31 -12.24 -12.26
C GLY A 49 17.22 -11.75 -13.40
N LEU A 50 18.52 -11.59 -13.13
CA LEU A 50 19.43 -11.00 -14.11
C LEU A 50 19.55 -11.86 -15.38
N GLY A 51 19.66 -13.18 -15.23
CA GLY A 51 19.69 -14.10 -16.38
C GLY A 51 18.43 -14.05 -17.22
N GLU A 52 17.24 -13.96 -16.60
CA GLU A 52 15.95 -13.82 -17.30
C GLU A 52 15.85 -12.51 -18.07
N ARG A 53 16.33 -11.39 -17.51
CA ARG A 53 16.34 -10.09 -18.21
C ARG A 53 17.21 -10.16 -19.46
N VAL A 54 18.44 -10.65 -19.33
CA VAL A 54 19.35 -10.88 -20.47
C VAL A 54 18.71 -11.79 -21.51
N TYR A 55 17.98 -12.81 -21.06
CA TYR A 55 17.27 -13.73 -21.93
C TYR A 55 16.24 -13.00 -22.81
N LEU A 56 15.38 -12.18 -22.17
CA LEU A 56 14.32 -11.47 -22.86
C LEU A 56 14.85 -10.34 -23.75
N GLU A 57 15.89 -9.62 -23.31
CA GLU A 57 16.59 -8.63 -24.13
C GLU A 57 17.17 -9.25 -25.42
N LEU A 58 17.71 -10.48 -25.33
CA LEU A 58 18.18 -11.21 -26.50
C LEU A 58 17.02 -11.68 -27.39
N ALA A 59 15.91 -12.13 -26.81
CA ALA A 59 14.71 -12.50 -27.57
C ALA A 59 14.14 -11.30 -28.35
N GLU A 60 14.08 -10.12 -27.72
CA GLU A 60 13.61 -8.89 -28.35
C GLU A 60 14.57 -8.41 -29.45
N SER A 61 15.87 -8.34 -29.18
CA SER A 61 16.87 -7.88 -30.16
C SER A 61 16.98 -8.79 -31.40
N HIS A 62 16.59 -10.05 -31.30
CA HIS A 62 16.55 -11.01 -32.41
C HIS A 62 15.16 -11.17 -33.02
N ALA A 63 14.19 -10.34 -32.62
CA ALA A 63 12.80 -10.39 -33.07
C ALA A 63 12.22 -11.82 -33.01
N ALA A 64 12.48 -12.52 -31.90
CA ALA A 64 11.97 -13.86 -31.70
C ALA A 64 10.43 -13.87 -31.82
N GLY A 65 9.90 -14.86 -32.52
CA GLY A 65 8.46 -15.10 -32.60
C GLY A 65 7.94 -15.83 -31.37
N LEU A 66 6.62 -15.98 -31.27
CA LEU A 66 5.97 -16.80 -30.25
C LEU A 66 5.17 -17.94 -30.91
N ASP A 67 5.33 -19.16 -30.42
CA ASP A 67 4.42 -20.29 -30.67
C ASP A 67 3.46 -20.48 -29.50
N SER A 68 2.21 -20.09 -29.67
CA SER A 68 1.18 -20.36 -28.66
C SER A 68 0.50 -21.72 -28.83
N CYS A 69 0.75 -22.44 -29.92
CA CYS A 69 0.27 -23.82 -30.11
C CYS A 69 1.19 -24.84 -29.42
N ASP A 70 2.47 -24.50 -29.27
CA ASP A 70 3.46 -25.36 -28.63
C ASP A 70 3.64 -25.02 -27.13
N LEU A 71 2.64 -25.37 -26.33
CA LEU A 71 2.66 -25.13 -24.87
C LEU A 71 3.44 -26.20 -24.08
N ALA A 72 3.72 -27.35 -24.70
CA ALA A 72 4.35 -28.51 -24.07
C ALA A 72 5.67 -28.93 -24.73
N GLY A 73 6.14 -28.18 -25.74
CA GLY A 73 7.34 -28.49 -26.48
C GLY A 73 8.62 -28.34 -25.67
N ASP A 74 9.70 -28.86 -26.25
CA ASP A 74 11.04 -28.90 -25.67
C ASP A 74 11.82 -27.58 -25.80
N GLY A 75 11.19 -26.54 -26.34
CA GLY A 75 11.81 -25.23 -26.61
C GLY A 75 11.89 -24.32 -25.38
N ASP A 76 12.35 -23.09 -25.60
CA ASP A 76 12.44 -22.06 -24.56
C ASP A 76 11.05 -21.43 -24.34
N ARG A 77 10.47 -21.51 -23.14
CA ARG A 77 9.07 -21.17 -22.89
C ARG A 77 8.89 -19.90 -22.07
N LEU A 78 7.81 -19.19 -22.34
CA LEU A 78 7.30 -18.08 -21.53
C LEU A 78 6.09 -18.54 -20.72
N GLU A 79 6.08 -18.21 -19.43
CA GLU A 79 5.02 -18.58 -18.50
C GLU A 79 4.71 -17.41 -17.56
N LEU A 80 3.47 -17.29 -17.10
CA LEU A 80 3.07 -16.40 -16.00
C LEU A 80 2.87 -17.22 -14.74
N THR A 81 3.60 -16.89 -13.67
CA THR A 81 3.44 -17.56 -12.39
C THR A 81 2.10 -17.19 -11.73
N PRO A 82 1.61 -17.97 -10.75
CA PRO A 82 0.40 -17.60 -10.00
C PRO A 82 0.52 -16.33 -9.16
N THR A 83 1.74 -15.80 -9.00
CA THR A 83 2.03 -14.50 -8.39
C THR A 83 2.03 -13.36 -9.41
N GLY A 84 1.77 -13.65 -10.69
CA GLY A 84 1.72 -12.67 -11.79
C GLY A 84 3.09 -12.29 -12.35
N ARG A 85 4.16 -12.99 -11.96
CA ARG A 85 5.51 -12.75 -12.49
C ARG A 85 5.69 -13.48 -13.81
N LEU A 86 6.26 -12.79 -14.81
CA LEU A 86 6.75 -13.43 -16.03
C LEU A 86 7.96 -14.32 -15.69
N ARG A 87 8.03 -15.50 -16.29
CA ARG A 87 9.14 -16.44 -16.15
C ARG A 87 9.56 -16.96 -17.51
N VAL A 88 10.88 -17.14 -17.67
CA VAL A 88 11.46 -17.85 -18.80
C VAL A 88 11.90 -19.24 -18.35
N VAL A 89 11.45 -20.28 -19.04
CA VAL A 89 11.87 -21.67 -18.82
C VAL A 89 12.70 -22.11 -20.02
N ALA A 90 14.03 -22.15 -19.87
CA ALA A 90 14.93 -22.55 -20.94
C ALA A 90 14.73 -24.02 -21.35
N ALA A 91 14.92 -24.31 -22.63
CA ALA A 91 14.84 -25.66 -23.19
C ALA A 91 15.68 -26.66 -22.39
N GLY A 92 15.12 -27.85 -22.14
CA GLY A 92 15.79 -28.92 -21.38
C GLY A 92 15.95 -28.66 -19.88
N SER A 93 15.53 -27.50 -19.38
CA SER A 93 15.47 -27.22 -17.95
C SER A 93 14.18 -27.78 -17.39
N ARG A 94 14.27 -28.57 -16.31
CA ARG A 94 13.06 -28.90 -15.56
C ARG A 94 12.66 -27.65 -14.77
N PRO A 95 11.39 -27.19 -14.84
CA PRO A 95 10.95 -26.18 -13.90
C PRO A 95 11.23 -26.72 -12.49
N GLU A 96 11.91 -25.92 -11.67
CA GLU A 96 12.05 -26.27 -10.25
C GLU A 96 10.64 -26.55 -9.72
N ALA A 97 10.47 -27.67 -9.00
CA ALA A 97 9.22 -28.00 -8.35
C ALA A 97 8.95 -26.93 -7.28
N GLY A 98 8.36 -25.82 -7.71
CA GLY A 98 8.19 -24.60 -6.94
C GLY A 98 6.91 -24.64 -6.12
N ARG A 99 6.95 -24.01 -4.95
CA ARG A 99 5.80 -23.82 -4.05
C ARG A 99 4.71 -22.90 -4.64
N GLU A 100 4.92 -22.32 -5.82
CA GLU A 100 4.07 -21.26 -6.38
C GLU A 100 2.76 -21.76 -7.02
N GLY A 101 2.58 -23.06 -7.23
CA GLY A 101 1.43 -23.62 -7.94
C GLY A 101 1.62 -23.66 -9.46
N GLU A 102 0.61 -24.12 -10.20
CA GLU A 102 0.67 -24.28 -11.66
C GLU A 102 0.69 -22.91 -12.35
N SER A 103 1.71 -22.67 -13.18
CA SER A 103 1.88 -21.43 -13.95
C SER A 103 1.04 -21.46 -15.23
N GLU A 104 0.60 -20.29 -15.69
CA GLU A 104 -0.15 -20.14 -16.93
C GLU A 104 0.83 -20.10 -18.12
N PRO A 105 0.81 -21.10 -19.02
CA PRO A 105 1.71 -21.13 -20.16
C PRO A 105 1.30 -20.07 -21.19
N ILE A 106 2.28 -19.32 -21.70
CA ILE A 106 2.08 -18.34 -22.78
C ILE A 106 2.46 -18.94 -24.12
N GLY A 107 3.63 -19.58 -24.22
CA GLY A 107 4.08 -20.17 -25.48
C GLY A 107 5.58 -20.40 -25.51
N THR A 108 6.05 -20.93 -26.63
CA THR A 108 7.47 -21.23 -26.88
C THR A 108 8.08 -20.18 -27.80
N LEU A 109 9.29 -19.72 -27.48
CA LEU A 109 10.03 -18.76 -28.28
C LEU A 109 10.48 -19.38 -29.60
N LYS A 110 10.11 -18.75 -30.72
CA LYS A 110 10.56 -19.09 -32.06
C LYS A 110 11.75 -18.24 -32.47
N TRP A 111 12.94 -18.76 -32.29
CA TRP A 111 14.15 -18.13 -32.80
C TRP A 111 14.27 -18.31 -34.31
N GLN A 112 14.49 -17.23 -35.06
CA GLN A 112 14.92 -17.35 -36.46
C GLN A 112 16.34 -17.93 -36.53
N ALA A 113 17.23 -17.43 -35.67
CA ALA A 113 18.52 -18.00 -35.35
C ALA A 113 18.73 -17.82 -33.83
N ARG A 114 18.76 -18.92 -33.09
CA ARG A 114 18.95 -18.87 -31.63
C ARG A 114 20.39 -18.43 -31.35
N PRO A 115 20.63 -17.36 -30.57
CA PRO A 115 21.97 -16.86 -30.36
C PRO A 115 22.84 -17.91 -29.65
N ASP A 116 23.99 -18.27 -30.23
CA ASP A 116 24.96 -19.19 -29.61
C ASP A 116 25.46 -18.66 -28.25
N SER A 117 25.45 -17.34 -28.06
CA SER A 117 25.85 -16.67 -26.83
C SER A 117 24.81 -16.71 -25.72
N LEU A 118 23.55 -17.07 -26.00
CA LEU A 118 22.43 -16.96 -25.06
C LEU A 118 22.71 -17.67 -23.74
N GLY A 119 23.04 -18.97 -23.80
CA GLY A 119 23.33 -19.75 -22.59
C GLY A 119 24.52 -19.22 -21.80
N ARG A 120 25.57 -18.75 -22.48
CA ARG A 120 26.76 -18.18 -21.83
C ARG A 120 26.45 -16.85 -21.13
N LEU A 121 25.69 -15.97 -21.77
CA LEU A 121 25.37 -14.64 -21.22
C LEU A 121 24.41 -14.75 -20.04
N CYS A 122 23.38 -15.61 -20.12
CA CYS A 122 22.49 -15.88 -19.00
C CYS A 122 23.25 -16.51 -17.82
N ALA A 123 24.11 -17.51 -18.07
CA ALA A 123 24.91 -18.11 -17.01
C ALA A 123 25.87 -17.09 -16.34
N LEU A 124 26.48 -16.20 -17.12
CA LEU A 124 27.33 -15.13 -16.59
C LEU A 124 26.52 -14.16 -15.71
N ALA A 125 25.32 -13.78 -16.14
CA ALA A 125 24.41 -12.95 -15.37
C ALA A 125 24.00 -13.62 -14.05
N ASP A 126 23.62 -14.88 -14.09
CA ASP A 126 23.27 -15.65 -12.89
C ASP A 126 24.46 -15.80 -11.94
N ASP A 127 25.67 -15.99 -12.47
CA ASP A 127 26.91 -16.02 -11.68
C ASP A 127 27.20 -14.69 -11.00
N VAL A 128 27.01 -13.56 -11.68
CA VAL A 128 27.17 -12.22 -11.08
C VAL A 128 26.20 -12.06 -9.89
N GLN A 129 24.93 -12.40 -10.08
CA GLN A 129 23.93 -12.31 -9.01
C GLN A 129 24.26 -13.25 -7.85
N ARG A 130 24.65 -14.49 -8.14
CA ARG A 130 25.06 -15.48 -7.13
C ARG A 130 26.24 -14.99 -6.31
N LEU A 131 27.27 -14.43 -6.96
CA LEU A 131 28.47 -13.91 -6.28
C LEU A 131 28.14 -12.75 -5.33
N GLN A 132 27.22 -11.86 -5.71
CA GLN A 132 26.74 -10.79 -4.83
C GLN A 132 26.04 -11.35 -3.58
N PHE A 133 25.17 -12.35 -3.74
CA PHE A 133 24.49 -12.99 -2.61
C PHE A 133 25.49 -13.73 -1.70
N GLU A 134 26.48 -14.41 -2.28
CA GLU A 134 27.53 -15.10 -1.52
C GLU A 134 28.43 -14.14 -0.73
N GLU A 135 28.73 -12.96 -1.27
CA GLU A 135 29.42 -11.89 -0.55
C GLU A 135 28.64 -11.47 0.69
N ILE A 136 27.34 -11.19 0.54
CA ILE A 136 26.48 -10.84 1.68
C ILE A 136 26.43 -11.95 2.70
N ARG A 137 26.28 -13.21 2.28
CA ARG A 137 26.27 -14.35 3.20
C ARG A 137 27.57 -14.43 4.00
N ARG A 138 28.73 -14.26 3.35
CA ARG A 138 30.04 -14.25 4.04
C ARG A 138 30.13 -13.11 5.05
N TRP A 139 29.67 -11.92 4.68
CA TRP A 139 29.64 -10.77 5.59
C TRP A 139 28.71 -11.00 6.78
N LEU A 140 27.52 -11.54 6.55
CA LEU A 140 26.53 -11.81 7.60
C LEU A 140 27.01 -12.92 8.54
N ALA A 141 27.66 -13.96 8.01
CA ALA A 141 28.22 -15.05 8.80
C ALA A 141 29.40 -14.61 9.69
N ALA A 142 30.04 -13.48 9.36
CA ALA A 142 31.07 -12.87 10.20
C ALA A 142 30.50 -11.98 11.32
N GLN A 143 29.18 -11.74 11.35
CA GLN A 143 28.52 -11.01 12.45
C GLN A 143 28.28 -11.92 13.65
N ASP A 144 28.17 -11.31 14.84
CA ASP A 144 27.72 -12.04 16.02
C ASP A 144 26.26 -12.49 15.90
N THR A 145 25.95 -13.63 16.53
CA THR A 145 24.61 -14.24 16.50
C THR A 145 23.53 -13.30 17.04
N GLU A 146 23.86 -12.47 18.02
CA GLU A 146 22.90 -11.53 18.64
C GLU A 146 22.44 -10.47 17.64
N ARG A 147 23.37 -9.87 16.89
CA ARG A 147 23.06 -8.92 15.80
C ARG A 147 22.24 -9.57 14.71
N VAL A 148 22.54 -10.81 14.32
CA VAL A 148 21.75 -11.54 13.33
C VAL A 148 20.33 -11.77 13.84
N HIS A 149 20.16 -12.19 15.09
CA HIS A 149 18.85 -12.37 15.71
C HIS A 149 18.08 -11.05 15.84
N ALA A 150 18.74 -9.95 16.20
CA ALA A 150 18.12 -8.63 16.26
C ALA A 150 17.56 -8.20 14.90
N ARG A 151 18.25 -8.50 13.79
CA ARG A 151 17.72 -8.26 12.43
C ARG A 151 16.48 -9.09 12.14
N LEU A 152 16.51 -10.38 12.48
CA LEU A 152 15.35 -11.27 12.30
C LEU A 152 14.14 -10.80 13.14
N ASP A 153 14.39 -10.31 14.36
CA ASP A 153 13.35 -9.78 15.25
C ASP A 153 12.75 -8.48 14.69
N ALA A 154 13.58 -7.56 14.18
CA ALA A 154 13.10 -6.34 13.52
C ALA A 154 12.27 -6.64 12.27
N ILE A 155 12.72 -7.58 11.43
CA ILE A 155 11.96 -8.04 10.25
C ILE A 155 10.64 -8.69 10.66
N GLY A 156 10.68 -9.61 11.63
CA GLY A 156 9.49 -10.32 12.11
C GLY A 156 8.45 -9.35 12.67
N HIS A 157 8.89 -8.38 13.47
CA HIS A 157 8.03 -7.33 14.01
C HIS A 157 7.41 -6.47 12.91
N ALA A 158 8.20 -6.01 11.94
CA ALA A 158 7.67 -5.20 10.85
C ALA A 158 6.59 -5.96 10.04
N LEU A 159 6.87 -7.21 9.65
CA LEU A 159 6.02 -8.01 8.77
C LEU A 159 4.64 -8.32 9.35
N VAL A 160 4.50 -8.51 10.67
CA VAL A 160 3.21 -8.82 11.30
C VAL A 160 2.32 -7.58 11.46
N HIS A 161 2.89 -6.38 11.43
CA HIS A 161 2.19 -5.11 11.65
C HIS A 161 2.07 -4.25 10.38
N MET A 162 2.42 -4.78 9.21
CA MET A 162 2.32 -4.08 7.93
C MET A 162 1.47 -4.85 6.91
N ALA A 163 1.08 -4.20 5.81
CA ALA A 163 0.37 -4.91 4.76
C ALA A 163 1.26 -6.00 4.12
N PRO A 164 0.66 -7.05 3.53
CA PRO A 164 1.44 -8.18 3.05
C PRO A 164 2.49 -7.80 2.01
N VAL A 165 3.61 -8.52 2.03
CA VAL A 165 4.69 -8.39 1.05
C VAL A 165 4.78 -9.62 0.14
N LEU A 166 5.30 -9.41 -1.06
CA LEU A 166 5.71 -10.44 -2.02
C LEU A 166 7.03 -9.98 -2.65
N LEU A 167 8.14 -10.55 -2.20
CA LEU A 167 9.49 -10.15 -2.57
C LEU A 167 10.18 -11.29 -3.31
N TYR A 168 10.92 -11.01 -4.37
CA TYR A 168 11.75 -12.00 -5.06
C TYR A 168 13.22 -11.83 -4.70
N VAL A 169 13.96 -12.93 -4.52
CA VAL A 169 15.43 -12.92 -4.39
C VAL A 169 15.98 -14.04 -5.24
N GLY A 170 16.51 -13.67 -6.40
CA GLY A 170 16.88 -14.63 -7.44
C GLY A 170 15.65 -15.42 -7.90
N THR A 171 15.72 -16.75 -7.77
CA THR A 171 14.63 -17.67 -8.12
C THR A 171 13.63 -17.90 -6.99
N ARG A 172 13.91 -17.41 -5.77
CA ARG A 172 13.05 -17.61 -4.59
C ARG A 172 12.10 -16.42 -4.40
N TYR A 173 11.03 -16.66 -3.64
CA TYR A 173 10.13 -15.62 -3.17
C TYR A 173 9.94 -15.69 -1.65
N TYR A 174 9.64 -14.54 -1.05
CA TYR A 174 9.41 -14.34 0.37
C TYR A 174 8.13 -13.53 0.54
N SER A 175 7.12 -14.10 1.20
CA SER A 175 5.78 -13.50 1.25
C SER A 175 4.99 -13.88 2.50
N ASN A 176 4.13 -12.99 2.96
CA ASN A 176 3.04 -13.27 3.92
C ASN A 176 1.65 -12.99 3.29
N LEU A 177 1.56 -13.06 1.96
CA LEU A 177 0.34 -12.86 1.18
C LEU A 177 -0.42 -14.18 0.98
N GLY A 178 -1.46 -14.40 1.78
CA GLY A 178 -2.45 -15.45 1.54
C GLY A 178 -1.81 -16.83 1.37
N ARG A 179 -2.16 -17.53 0.28
CA ARG A 179 -1.66 -18.88 -0.03
C ARG A 179 -0.16 -18.96 -0.31
N PHE A 180 0.50 -17.84 -0.60
CA PHE A 180 1.93 -17.79 -0.88
C PHE A 180 2.76 -17.62 0.40
N SER A 181 2.14 -17.62 1.57
CA SER A 181 2.82 -17.26 2.82
C SER A 181 3.92 -18.26 3.20
N ASN A 182 5.15 -17.76 3.32
CA ASN A 182 6.29 -18.40 3.96
C ASN A 182 6.98 -17.49 5.01
N LEU A 183 6.42 -16.30 5.24
CA LEU A 183 6.77 -15.31 6.26
C LEU A 183 5.61 -15.13 7.25
N PRO A 184 5.87 -14.63 8.48
CA PRO A 184 4.81 -14.38 9.44
C PRO A 184 3.88 -13.23 9.00
N GLY A 185 2.60 -13.35 9.35
CA GLY A 185 1.52 -12.39 9.04
C GLY A 185 0.15 -12.99 9.36
N ARG A 186 -0.91 -12.50 8.70
CA ARG A 186 -2.29 -12.99 8.96
C ARG A 186 -2.50 -14.47 8.63
N SER A 187 -1.83 -14.97 7.59
CA SER A 187 -1.99 -16.36 7.11
C SER A 187 -1.00 -17.34 7.75
N MET A 188 0.01 -16.84 8.47
CA MET A 188 1.03 -17.66 9.13
C MET A 188 1.47 -16.99 10.42
N ALA A 189 1.20 -17.63 11.56
CA ALA A 189 1.58 -17.09 12.86
C ALA A 189 3.10 -16.90 13.01
N ALA A 190 3.49 -15.92 13.82
CA ALA A 190 4.88 -15.77 14.26
C ALA A 190 5.37 -17.06 14.95
N GLY A 191 6.56 -17.53 14.60
CA GLY A 191 7.14 -18.76 15.16
C GLY A 191 6.65 -20.07 14.55
N ALA A 192 5.74 -20.05 13.56
CA ALA A 192 5.30 -21.26 12.86
C ALA A 192 6.48 -22.01 12.24
N GLU A 193 6.46 -23.35 12.24
CA GLU A 193 7.56 -24.17 11.72
C GLU A 193 7.78 -23.99 10.21
N GLY A 194 6.72 -23.67 9.46
CA GLY A 194 6.79 -23.37 8.03
C GLY A 194 7.38 -22.00 7.69
N SER A 195 7.60 -21.13 8.69
CA SER A 195 8.13 -19.79 8.48
C SER A 195 9.63 -19.81 8.21
N VAL A 196 10.05 -19.08 7.17
CA VAL A 196 11.46 -18.86 6.84
C VAL A 196 12.20 -18.28 8.05
N LEU A 197 11.65 -17.27 8.72
CA LEU A 197 12.32 -16.62 9.86
C LEU A 197 12.54 -17.60 11.02
N THR A 198 11.58 -18.48 11.31
CA THR A 198 11.71 -19.52 12.34
C THR A 198 12.84 -20.48 12.01
N ARG A 199 12.90 -20.96 10.75
CA ARG A 199 13.98 -21.85 10.28
C ARG A 199 15.34 -21.16 10.39
N LEU A 200 15.45 -19.91 9.91
CA LEU A 200 16.71 -19.16 9.92
C LEU A 200 17.21 -18.93 11.35
N ARG A 201 16.32 -18.60 12.30
CA ARG A 201 16.70 -18.42 13.72
C ARG A 201 17.29 -19.68 14.37
N ARG A 202 16.90 -20.88 13.91
CA ARG A 202 17.40 -22.16 14.43
C ARG A 202 18.65 -22.67 13.71
N THR A 203 19.05 -22.01 12.63
CA THR A 203 20.11 -22.49 11.74
C THR A 203 21.31 -21.53 11.80
N PRO A 204 22.55 -22.00 12.02
CA PRO A 204 23.72 -21.14 11.92
C PRO A 204 23.83 -20.49 10.53
N VAL A 205 24.24 -19.21 10.47
CA VAL A 205 24.28 -18.42 9.21
C VAL A 205 25.12 -19.09 8.12
N GLY A 206 26.21 -19.79 8.49
CA GLY A 206 27.05 -20.53 7.55
C GLY A 206 26.31 -21.63 6.75
N HIS A 207 25.15 -22.09 7.23
CA HIS A 207 24.29 -23.07 6.56
C HIS A 207 23.09 -22.43 5.84
N TRP A 208 22.95 -21.11 5.86
CA TRP A 208 21.92 -20.43 5.09
C TRP A 208 22.24 -20.47 3.59
N THR A 209 21.21 -20.45 2.76
CA THR A 209 21.41 -20.17 1.33
C THR A 209 21.84 -18.72 1.14
N ALA A 210 22.45 -18.41 0.01
CA ALA A 210 22.90 -17.06 -0.28
C ALA A 210 21.70 -16.08 -0.40
N GLU A 211 20.59 -16.56 -0.96
CA GLU A 211 19.33 -15.81 -1.09
C GLU A 211 18.69 -15.53 0.27
N ASP A 212 18.71 -16.49 1.21
CA ASP A 212 18.20 -16.26 2.57
C ASP A 212 19.00 -15.17 3.29
N ALA A 213 20.33 -15.16 3.13
CA ALA A 213 21.17 -14.11 3.70
C ALA A 213 20.93 -12.76 3.01
N ALA A 214 20.81 -12.74 1.68
CA ALA A 214 20.49 -11.55 0.91
C ALA A 214 19.13 -10.96 1.31
N PHE A 215 18.10 -11.80 1.44
CA PHE A 215 16.78 -11.43 1.93
C PHE A 215 16.86 -10.73 3.29
N VAL A 216 17.53 -11.34 4.28
CA VAL A 216 17.63 -10.77 5.64
C VAL A 216 18.36 -9.43 5.63
N VAL A 217 19.50 -9.32 4.94
CA VAL A 217 20.29 -8.08 4.93
C VAL A 217 19.61 -6.97 4.17
N CYS A 218 19.08 -7.27 2.97
CA CYS A 218 18.42 -6.28 2.13
C CYS A 218 17.10 -5.82 2.75
N LEU A 219 16.27 -6.73 3.25
CA LEU A 219 14.99 -6.36 3.86
C LEU A 219 15.20 -5.53 5.13
N HIS A 220 16.16 -5.93 5.99
CA HIS A 220 16.51 -5.15 7.17
C HIS A 220 16.97 -3.73 6.82
N SER A 221 17.85 -3.60 5.82
CA SER A 221 18.32 -2.29 5.36
C SER A 221 17.17 -1.46 4.78
N LEU A 222 16.28 -2.07 4.00
CA LEU A 222 15.11 -1.43 3.42
C LEU A 222 14.16 -0.87 4.48
N ILE A 223 13.75 -1.68 5.47
CA ILE A 223 12.87 -1.21 6.57
C ILE A 223 13.55 -0.17 7.47
N SER A 224 14.88 -0.24 7.60
CA SER A 224 15.67 0.72 8.39
C SER A 224 15.88 2.05 7.67
N SER A 225 15.61 2.12 6.37
CA SER A 225 15.86 3.32 5.55
C SER A 225 14.76 4.39 5.66
N GLY A 226 13.69 4.12 6.41
CA GLY A 226 12.58 5.05 6.61
C GLY A 226 11.50 4.46 7.50
N SER A 227 10.23 4.53 7.06
CA SER A 227 9.14 3.85 7.78
C SER A 227 9.28 2.33 7.66
N PRO A 228 8.92 1.53 8.69
CA PRO A 228 8.93 0.07 8.60
C PRO A 228 8.11 -0.49 7.43
N VAL A 229 7.11 0.25 6.95
CA VAL A 229 6.29 -0.14 5.79
C VAL A 229 7.03 0.00 4.45
N ARG A 230 8.28 0.45 4.43
CA ARG A 230 9.10 0.60 3.21
C ARG A 230 9.39 -0.72 2.49
N ALA A 231 9.22 -1.87 3.16
CA ALA A 231 9.28 -3.16 2.47
C ALA A 231 8.21 -3.29 1.36
N GLU A 232 7.10 -2.55 1.44
CA GLU A 232 6.08 -2.50 0.39
C GLU A 232 6.60 -1.88 -0.92
N GLU A 233 7.71 -1.12 -0.88
CA GLU A 233 8.34 -0.54 -2.08
C GLU A 233 9.14 -1.54 -2.90
N PHE A 234 9.29 -2.78 -2.42
CA PHE A 234 9.88 -3.89 -3.16
C PHE A 234 8.87 -5.00 -3.49
N ASN A 235 7.58 -4.75 -3.29
CA ASN A 235 6.55 -5.71 -3.70
C ASN A 235 6.58 -5.95 -5.20
N GLY A 236 6.53 -7.23 -5.58
CA GLY A 236 6.54 -7.68 -6.96
C GLY A 236 7.89 -7.56 -7.67
N VAL A 237 8.96 -7.14 -6.99
CA VAL A 237 10.28 -6.91 -7.63
C VAL A 237 11.40 -7.70 -6.94
N GLN A 238 12.56 -7.76 -7.60
CA GLN A 238 13.77 -8.36 -7.04
C GLN A 238 14.36 -7.50 -5.90
N LEU A 239 14.54 -8.11 -4.74
CA LEU A 239 15.27 -7.57 -3.61
C LEU A 239 16.72 -8.11 -3.66
N ALA A 240 17.54 -7.47 -4.48
CA ALA A 240 18.96 -7.75 -4.64
C ALA A 240 19.80 -6.57 -4.13
N PRO A 241 21.05 -6.79 -3.67
CA PRO A 241 21.84 -5.74 -3.05
C PRO A 241 22.23 -4.59 -3.97
N ASP A 242 22.49 -4.85 -5.25
CA ASP A 242 22.73 -3.82 -6.26
C ASP A 242 21.48 -2.96 -6.51
N LEU A 243 20.31 -3.59 -6.65
CA LEU A 243 19.03 -2.91 -6.82
C LEU A 243 18.67 -2.07 -5.58
N LEU A 244 18.89 -2.61 -4.38
CA LEU A 244 18.66 -1.87 -3.15
C LEU A 244 19.63 -0.69 -3.00
N ARG A 245 20.92 -0.87 -3.34
CA ARG A 245 21.90 0.23 -3.37
C ARG A 245 21.43 1.34 -4.30
N GLN A 246 21.01 1.00 -5.52
CA GLN A 246 20.48 1.97 -6.48
C GLN A 246 19.26 2.69 -5.91
N PHE A 247 18.29 1.96 -5.36
CA PHE A 247 17.10 2.53 -4.73
C PHE A 247 17.47 3.54 -3.63
N LEU A 248 18.40 3.18 -2.73
CA LEU A 248 18.82 4.07 -1.64
C LEU A 248 19.55 5.32 -2.16
N HIS A 249 20.35 5.20 -3.23
CA HIS A 249 20.97 6.35 -3.89
C HIS A 249 19.92 7.28 -4.51
N GLU A 250 18.92 6.72 -5.17
CA GLU A 250 17.80 7.48 -5.74
C GLU A 250 17.01 8.21 -4.64
N ARG A 251 16.72 7.55 -3.51
CA ARG A 251 16.06 8.18 -2.35
C ARG A 251 16.87 9.36 -1.80
N LEU A 252 18.18 9.20 -1.61
CA LEU A 252 19.04 10.30 -1.15
C LEU A 252 19.02 11.47 -2.13
N THR A 253 19.09 11.17 -3.42
CA THR A 253 19.03 12.19 -4.48
C THR A 253 17.70 12.94 -4.47
N GLU A 254 16.58 12.22 -4.38
CA GLU A 254 15.22 12.83 -4.28
C GLU A 254 15.05 13.66 -3.01
N TYR A 255 15.71 13.28 -1.92
CA TYR A 255 15.71 14.07 -0.68
C TYR A 255 16.66 15.27 -0.73
N GLY A 256 17.46 15.42 -1.79
CA GLY A 256 18.42 16.52 -1.95
C GLY A 256 19.73 16.34 -1.18
N GLU A 257 20.07 15.09 -0.85
CA GLU A 257 21.22 14.75 -0.02
C GLU A 257 22.40 14.21 -0.83
N GLN A 258 23.60 14.45 -0.33
CA GLN A 258 24.80 13.89 -0.93
C GLN A 258 24.91 12.39 -0.63
N ILE A 259 25.25 11.60 -1.65
CA ILE A 259 25.50 10.17 -1.49
C ILE A 259 26.85 9.98 -0.79
N PRO A 260 26.90 9.29 0.36
CA PRO A 260 28.17 9.01 1.05
C PRO A 260 29.11 8.15 0.18
N ASP A 261 30.42 8.44 0.20
CA ASP A 261 31.42 7.61 -0.47
C ASP A 261 31.72 6.36 0.38
N LEU A 262 31.15 5.22 -0.02
CA LEU A 262 31.23 3.95 0.70
C LEU A 262 31.94 2.86 -0.08
N ARG A 263 32.73 3.20 -1.11
CA ARG A 263 33.38 2.23 -2.02
C ARG A 263 34.31 1.22 -1.35
N ARG A 264 34.73 1.48 -0.10
CA ARG A 264 35.60 0.60 0.69
C ARG A 264 34.83 -0.27 1.69
N GLU A 265 33.56 -0.01 1.90
CA GLU A 265 32.73 -0.77 2.83
C GLU A 265 32.31 -2.11 2.21
N PRO A 266 32.28 -3.20 2.99
CA PRO A 266 31.62 -4.43 2.56
C PRO A 266 30.15 -4.16 2.24
N THR A 267 29.59 -4.85 1.24
CA THR A 267 28.22 -4.60 0.75
C THR A 267 27.16 -4.55 1.87
N GLY A 268 27.21 -5.44 2.86
CA GLY A 268 26.26 -5.41 3.98
C GLY A 268 26.39 -4.16 4.88
N SER A 269 27.61 -3.69 5.12
CA SER A 269 27.89 -2.46 5.88
C SER A 269 27.44 -1.22 5.11
N GLU A 270 27.74 -1.19 3.81
CA GLU A 270 27.32 -0.14 2.89
C GLU A 270 25.80 0.05 2.89
N LEU A 271 25.03 -1.03 2.72
CA LEU A 271 23.57 -0.97 2.70
C LEU A 271 22.99 -0.43 4.02
N ASP A 272 23.54 -0.86 5.16
CA ASP A 272 23.12 -0.34 6.48
C ASP A 272 23.44 1.16 6.63
N LEU A 273 24.58 1.62 6.13
CA LEU A 273 25.00 3.03 6.17
C LEU A 273 24.11 3.90 5.27
N LEU A 274 23.84 3.45 4.04
CA LEU A 274 22.93 4.10 3.11
C LEU A 274 21.50 4.17 3.66
N ALA A 275 21.02 3.09 4.29
CA ALA A 275 19.72 3.07 4.95
C ALA A 275 19.62 4.13 6.05
N ARG A 276 20.62 4.20 6.95
CA ARG A 276 20.66 5.23 7.99
C ARG A 276 20.68 6.65 7.42
N ALA A 277 21.44 6.88 6.34
CA ALA A 277 21.47 8.17 5.66
C ALA A 277 20.09 8.53 5.10
N CYS A 278 19.40 7.60 4.43
CA CYS A 278 18.04 7.78 3.91
C CYS A 278 17.04 8.10 5.02
N ALA A 279 17.10 7.40 6.14
CA ALA A 279 16.19 7.61 7.27
C ALA A 279 16.38 9.01 7.87
N GLY A 280 17.63 9.44 8.06
CA GLY A 280 17.96 10.78 8.56
C GLY A 280 17.54 11.88 7.59
N ALA A 281 17.80 11.70 6.29
CA ALA A 281 17.39 12.60 5.22
C ALA A 281 15.87 12.79 5.18
N ARG A 282 15.13 11.68 5.18
CA ARG A 282 13.67 11.69 5.17
C ARG A 282 13.10 12.39 6.40
N ALA A 283 13.67 12.15 7.58
CA ALA A 283 13.25 12.80 8.82
C ALA A 283 13.46 14.32 8.77
N ARG A 284 14.58 14.80 8.20
CA ARG A 284 14.83 16.23 7.98
C ARG A 284 13.78 16.85 7.05
N ARG A 285 13.52 16.23 5.90
CA ARG A 285 12.52 16.73 4.94
C ARG A 285 11.12 16.82 5.55
N LEU A 286 10.73 15.83 6.35
CA LEU A 286 9.47 15.90 7.10
C LEU A 286 9.45 17.06 8.10
N ALA A 287 10.55 17.30 8.83
CA ALA A 287 10.66 18.42 9.76
C ALA A 287 10.64 19.79 9.05
N GLU A 288 11.08 19.86 7.79
CA GLU A 288 11.00 21.04 6.91
C GLU A 288 9.60 21.24 6.30
N GLY A 289 8.63 20.37 6.60
CA GLY A 289 7.25 20.47 6.12
C GLY A 289 7.01 19.84 4.75
N ALA A 290 7.94 19.02 4.25
CA ALA A 290 7.74 18.33 2.98
C ALA A 290 6.60 17.30 3.07
N VAL A 291 5.78 17.24 2.02
CA VAL A 291 4.65 16.32 1.95
C VAL A 291 5.06 15.08 1.15
N PHE A 292 5.19 13.96 1.84
CA PHE A 292 5.37 12.65 1.21
C PHE A 292 4.01 12.04 0.89
N TYR A 293 3.89 11.39 -0.26
CA TYR A 293 2.73 10.58 -0.62
C TYR A 293 3.19 9.26 -1.22
N ARG A 294 2.26 8.31 -1.41
CA ARG A 294 2.55 7.04 -2.08
C ARG A 294 1.69 6.83 -3.31
N GLU A 295 2.30 6.28 -4.34
CA GLU A 295 1.60 5.67 -5.47
C GLU A 295 1.52 4.16 -5.19
N ILE A 296 0.33 3.57 -5.31
CA ILE A 296 0.08 2.16 -5.00
C ILE A 296 -0.55 1.50 -6.22
N ASN A 297 0.12 0.46 -6.70
CA ASN A 297 -0.45 -0.44 -7.69
C ASN A 297 -1.03 -1.67 -6.98
N GLY A 298 -2.35 -1.76 -6.95
CA GLY A 298 -3.08 -2.83 -6.26
C GLY A 298 -2.93 -4.20 -6.90
N VAL A 299 -2.48 -4.29 -8.16
CA VAL A 299 -2.23 -5.58 -8.85
C VAL A 299 -0.92 -6.21 -8.38
N SER A 300 0.17 -5.44 -8.38
CA SER A 300 1.49 -5.89 -7.92
C SER A 300 1.69 -5.72 -6.41
N LEU A 301 0.81 -4.99 -5.73
CA LEU A 301 0.97 -4.49 -4.36
C LEU A 301 2.18 -3.55 -4.19
N HIS A 302 2.82 -3.17 -5.30
CA HIS A 302 3.98 -2.28 -5.32
C HIS A 302 3.57 -0.89 -4.87
N LYS A 303 4.37 -0.31 -3.99
CA LYS A 303 4.19 1.07 -3.51
C LYS A 303 5.42 1.89 -3.84
N ARG A 304 5.23 3.17 -4.14
CA ARG A 304 6.34 4.08 -4.37
C ARG A 304 6.15 5.33 -3.57
N GLU A 305 7.09 5.63 -2.68
CA GLU A 305 7.12 6.91 -1.99
C GLU A 305 7.51 8.02 -2.98
N ARG A 306 6.84 9.16 -2.87
CA ARG A 306 7.04 10.35 -3.69
C ARG A 306 7.05 11.58 -2.80
N LEU A 307 7.73 12.61 -3.28
CA LEU A 307 7.73 13.94 -2.66
C LEU A 307 6.83 14.85 -3.48
N MET A 308 5.91 15.55 -2.82
CA MET A 308 5.15 16.62 -3.45
C MET A 308 6.12 17.76 -3.80
N ALA A 309 6.19 18.12 -5.08
CA ALA A 309 7.10 19.17 -5.56
C ALA A 309 6.70 20.56 -5.05
N GLU A 310 5.39 20.87 -5.09
CA GLU A 310 4.85 22.17 -4.74
C GLU A 310 3.98 22.08 -3.49
N PRO A 311 4.03 23.08 -2.59
CA PRO A 311 3.09 23.17 -1.48
C PRO A 311 1.64 23.12 -1.96
N VAL A 312 0.77 22.49 -1.17
CA VAL A 312 -0.68 22.52 -1.38
C VAL A 312 -1.21 23.79 -0.73
N GLY A 313 -1.86 24.66 -1.53
CA GLY A 313 -2.51 25.88 -1.08
C GLY A 313 -4.03 25.70 -0.88
N TRP A 314 -4.71 26.79 -0.52
CA TRP A 314 -6.17 26.82 -0.38
C TRP A 314 -6.91 27.02 -1.70
N ASP A 315 -6.21 27.42 -2.75
CA ASP A 315 -6.68 27.46 -4.14
C ASP A 315 -7.03 26.07 -4.69
N GLU A 316 -6.45 25.02 -4.10
CA GLU A 316 -6.76 23.61 -4.36
C GLU A 316 -8.10 23.17 -3.73
N LEU A 317 -8.69 23.97 -2.83
CA LEU A 317 -9.95 23.63 -2.16
C LEU A 317 -11.12 23.81 -3.15
N PRO A 318 -11.96 22.79 -3.39
CA PRO A 318 -13.05 22.91 -4.35
C PRO A 318 -14.03 24.04 -4.01
N THR A 319 -14.39 24.85 -5.00
CA THR A 319 -15.24 26.05 -4.80
C THR A 319 -16.58 25.72 -4.15
N THR A 320 -17.19 24.58 -4.49
CA THR A 320 -18.44 24.10 -3.89
C THR A 320 -18.29 23.81 -2.40
N LEU A 321 -17.13 23.28 -1.98
CA LEU A 321 -16.83 23.07 -0.58
C LEU A 321 -16.57 24.39 0.14
N THR A 322 -15.82 25.30 -0.46
CA THR A 322 -15.61 26.66 0.07
C THR A 322 -16.94 27.39 0.30
N ALA A 323 -17.90 27.24 -0.63
CA ALA A 323 -19.25 27.79 -0.50
C ALA A 323 -20.03 27.14 0.65
N LEU A 324 -20.01 25.80 0.77
CA LEU A 324 -20.64 25.09 1.90
C LEU A 324 -20.08 25.57 3.24
N LEU A 325 -18.75 25.65 3.36
CA LEU A 325 -18.08 26.08 4.58
C LEU A 325 -18.48 27.51 4.92
N SER A 326 -18.44 28.42 3.94
CA SER A 326 -18.78 29.83 4.15
C SER A 326 -20.23 30.04 4.59
N ASP A 327 -21.18 29.36 3.94
CA ASP A 327 -22.59 29.39 4.32
C ASP A 327 -22.83 28.78 5.71
N THR A 328 -22.15 27.66 6.00
CA THR A 328 -22.28 26.99 7.30
C THR A 328 -21.71 27.85 8.43
N ALA A 329 -20.53 28.43 8.21
CA ALA A 329 -19.85 29.32 9.14
C ALA A 329 -20.55 30.68 9.24
N GLY A 330 -21.33 31.10 8.24
CA GLY A 330 -21.96 32.44 8.17
C GLY A 330 -20.97 33.58 7.91
N GLU A 331 -19.75 33.24 7.46
CA GLU A 331 -18.67 34.15 7.08
C GLU A 331 -17.78 33.49 6.02
N PRO A 332 -17.07 34.27 5.18
CA PRO A 332 -16.23 33.71 4.12
C PRO A 332 -15.14 32.78 4.65
N PHE A 333 -14.87 31.67 3.94
CA PHE A 333 -13.69 30.85 4.20
C PHE A 333 -12.40 31.69 3.97
N PRO A 334 -11.44 31.66 4.90
CA PRO A 334 -10.21 32.45 4.80
C PRO A 334 -9.23 31.80 3.80
N GLY A 335 -9.22 32.28 2.55
CA GLY A 335 -8.46 31.70 1.43
C GLY A 335 -6.93 31.85 1.52
N ASP A 336 -6.41 32.60 2.47
CA ASP A 336 -4.99 32.78 2.78
C ASP A 336 -4.63 32.37 4.22
N ALA A 337 -5.52 31.61 4.87
CA ALA A 337 -5.41 31.29 6.29
C ALA A 337 -4.10 30.61 6.67
N GLY A 338 -3.47 31.15 7.71
CA GLY A 338 -2.49 30.42 8.52
C GLY A 338 -3.15 29.35 9.40
N PRO A 339 -2.36 28.50 10.09
CA PRO A 339 -2.89 27.45 10.97
C PRO A 339 -3.82 27.96 12.08
N ASP A 340 -3.51 29.12 12.68
CA ASP A 340 -4.30 29.69 13.77
C ASP A 340 -5.65 30.27 13.29
N GLU A 341 -5.66 30.90 12.10
CA GLU A 341 -6.88 31.42 11.48
C GLU A 341 -7.82 30.29 11.06
N LEU A 342 -7.27 29.21 10.48
CA LEU A 342 -8.03 28.01 10.16
C LEU A 342 -8.64 27.38 11.42
N ARG A 343 -7.88 27.32 12.53
CA ARG A 343 -8.36 26.79 13.80
C ARG A 343 -9.52 27.63 14.34
N ALA A 344 -9.36 28.95 14.37
CA ALA A 344 -10.41 29.87 14.83
C ALA A 344 -11.68 29.74 13.97
N TYR A 345 -11.52 29.65 12.65
CA TYR A 345 -12.63 29.41 11.72
C TYR A 345 -13.34 28.08 11.98
N ALA A 346 -12.58 26.99 12.15
CA ALA A 346 -13.14 25.67 12.45
C ALA A 346 -13.88 25.66 13.79
N ASP A 347 -13.36 26.34 14.82
CA ASP A 347 -14.02 26.50 16.11
C ASP A 347 -15.37 27.21 15.98
N ALA A 348 -15.40 28.34 15.28
CA ALA A 348 -16.62 29.10 15.03
C ALA A 348 -17.65 28.30 14.20
N LEU A 349 -17.18 27.59 13.17
CA LEU A 349 -18.01 26.72 12.35
C LEU A 349 -18.64 25.59 13.17
N VAL A 350 -17.85 24.87 13.98
CA VAL A 350 -18.36 23.77 14.82
C VAL A 350 -19.33 24.29 15.90
N GLU A 351 -19.04 25.43 16.53
CA GLU A 351 -19.96 26.07 17.48
C GLU A 351 -21.30 26.41 16.82
N ARG A 352 -21.26 26.99 15.61
CA ARG A 352 -22.46 27.36 14.87
C ARG A 352 -23.26 26.15 14.42
N VAL A 353 -22.60 25.10 13.91
CA VAL A 353 -23.22 23.83 13.52
C VAL A 353 -23.92 23.21 14.73
N SER A 354 -23.26 23.14 15.88
CA SER A 354 -23.77 22.51 17.10
C SER A 354 -25.03 23.17 17.66
N ARG A 355 -25.32 24.42 17.28
CA ARG A 355 -26.52 25.18 17.67
C ARG A 355 -27.69 25.03 16.71
N ARG A 356 -27.49 24.44 15.53
CA ARG A 356 -28.55 24.21 14.53
C ARG A 356 -29.47 23.06 14.99
N GLN A 357 -30.62 22.93 14.35
CA GLN A 357 -31.46 21.75 14.50
C GLN A 357 -30.85 20.59 13.69
N ALA A 358 -30.88 19.37 14.22
CA ALA A 358 -30.45 18.18 13.50
C ALA A 358 -31.35 17.96 12.26
N PRO A 359 -30.77 17.78 11.05
CA PRO A 359 -31.56 17.43 9.88
C PRO A 359 -32.26 16.08 10.05
N THR A 360 -33.35 15.86 9.31
CA THR A 360 -34.07 14.57 9.33
C THR A 360 -33.13 13.41 8.99
N GLY A 361 -33.19 12.35 9.79
CA GLY A 361 -32.35 11.15 9.63
C GLY A 361 -31.01 11.20 10.38
N PHE A 362 -30.68 12.30 11.04
CA PHE A 362 -29.47 12.45 11.85
C PHE A 362 -29.79 12.69 13.33
N ARG A 363 -28.98 12.14 14.24
CA ARG A 363 -29.12 12.36 15.69
C ARG A 363 -28.68 13.75 16.10
N THR A 364 -27.57 14.24 15.54
CA THR A 364 -27.02 15.55 15.85
C THR A 364 -26.85 16.43 14.60
N PRO A 365 -26.81 17.76 14.78
CA PRO A 365 -26.50 18.69 13.69
C PRO A 365 -25.09 18.47 13.10
N TYR A 366 -24.14 18.05 13.94
CA TYR A 366 -22.76 17.82 13.53
C TYR A 366 -22.63 16.61 12.60
N GLU A 367 -23.35 15.52 12.88
CA GLU A 367 -23.41 14.36 11.99
C GLU A 367 -24.03 14.71 10.64
N GLY A 368 -25.12 15.49 10.64
CA GLY A 368 -25.72 16.00 9.40
C GLY A 368 -24.75 16.86 8.58
N PHE A 369 -23.97 17.72 9.26
CA PHE A 369 -22.91 18.51 8.61
C PHE A 369 -21.80 17.63 8.05
N LEU A 370 -21.29 16.65 8.80
CA LEU A 370 -20.25 15.74 8.33
C LEU A 370 -20.69 14.97 7.07
N HIS A 371 -21.91 14.45 7.07
CA HIS A 371 -22.45 13.77 5.90
C HIS A 371 -22.52 14.72 4.69
N ARG A 372 -23.05 15.94 4.88
CA ARG A 372 -23.14 16.93 3.80
C ARG A 372 -21.78 17.40 3.29
N PHE A 373 -20.80 17.54 4.18
CA PHE A 373 -19.42 17.84 3.84
C PHE A 373 -18.85 16.77 2.91
N PHE A 374 -18.98 15.48 3.27
CA PHE A 374 -18.46 14.40 2.44
C PHE A 374 -19.23 14.21 1.13
N GLU A 375 -20.54 14.42 1.09
CA GLU A 375 -21.30 14.45 -0.17
C GLU A 375 -20.79 15.55 -1.10
N THR A 376 -20.54 16.74 -0.56
CA THR A 376 -20.04 17.87 -1.34
C THR A 376 -18.64 17.59 -1.88
N VAL A 377 -17.78 16.93 -1.10
CA VAL A 377 -16.47 16.45 -1.58
C VAL A 377 -16.63 15.40 -2.66
N ALA A 378 -17.57 14.46 -2.51
CA ALA A 378 -17.82 13.40 -3.47
C ALA A 378 -18.21 13.96 -4.84
N ASP A 379 -19.16 14.90 -4.85
CA ASP A 379 -19.63 15.53 -6.07
C ASP A 379 -18.56 16.46 -6.67
N ALA A 380 -17.78 17.18 -5.85
CA ALA A 380 -16.77 18.12 -6.32
C ALA A 380 -15.53 17.46 -6.97
N LEU A 381 -15.18 16.24 -6.54
CA LEU A 381 -14.02 15.49 -7.01
C LEU A 381 -14.39 14.28 -7.86
N ASP A 382 -15.65 14.21 -8.32
CA ASP A 382 -16.21 13.14 -9.14
C ASP A 382 -15.89 11.75 -8.55
N CYS A 383 -16.25 11.56 -7.29
CA CYS A 383 -16.03 10.32 -6.56
C CYS A 383 -17.32 9.53 -6.45
N ASP A 384 -17.21 8.20 -6.55
CA ASP A 384 -18.33 7.33 -6.28
C ASP A 384 -18.71 7.39 -4.79
N VAL A 385 -17.70 7.36 -3.91
CA VAL A 385 -17.88 7.38 -2.46
C VAL A 385 -16.76 8.16 -1.78
N VAL A 386 -17.13 9.00 -0.81
CA VAL A 386 -16.21 9.65 0.12
C VAL A 386 -16.48 9.16 1.53
N MET A 387 -15.41 8.90 2.29
CA MET A 387 -15.48 8.33 3.62
C MET A 387 -14.65 9.13 4.61
N GLY A 388 -15.24 9.43 5.77
CA GLY A 388 -14.56 9.96 6.95
C GLY A 388 -14.75 9.03 8.14
N ARG A 389 -13.66 8.60 8.78
CA ARG A 389 -13.69 7.72 9.95
C ARG A 389 -13.02 8.36 11.17
N GLY A 390 -13.39 7.89 12.35
CA GLY A 390 -12.79 8.31 13.62
C GLY A 390 -13.38 7.57 14.84
N PRO A 391 -12.91 7.89 16.05
CA PRO A 391 -13.58 7.44 17.28
C PRO A 391 -14.96 8.08 17.41
N ARG A 392 -15.92 7.35 17.99
CA ARG A 392 -17.23 7.93 18.34
C ARG A 392 -17.11 8.97 19.43
N SER A 393 -16.21 8.74 20.39
CA SER A 393 -15.92 9.66 21.48
C SER A 393 -14.41 9.75 21.69
N VAL A 394 -13.86 10.96 21.63
CA VAL A 394 -12.44 11.20 21.93
C VAL A 394 -12.16 11.02 23.42
N ARG A 395 -13.15 11.23 24.28
CA ARG A 395 -13.07 11.03 25.74
C ARG A 395 -12.57 9.63 26.12
N ALA A 396 -13.00 8.62 25.38
CA ALA A 396 -12.58 7.22 25.57
C ALA A 396 -11.08 6.98 25.32
N LEU A 397 -10.39 7.92 24.68
CA LEU A 397 -8.97 7.82 24.31
C LEU A 397 -8.03 8.54 25.29
N HIS A 398 -8.56 9.30 26.24
CA HIS A 398 -7.73 10.04 27.19
C HIS A 398 -6.89 9.13 28.09
N SER A 399 -5.73 9.62 28.51
CA SER A 399 -4.84 8.87 29.41
C SER A 399 -5.48 8.61 30.78
N SER A 400 -6.46 9.43 31.16
CA SER A 400 -7.24 9.28 32.41
C SER A 400 -8.18 8.07 32.42
N VAL A 401 -8.58 7.56 31.25
CA VAL A 401 -9.40 6.34 31.12
C VAL A 401 -8.53 5.12 31.45
N PRO A 402 -8.92 4.20 32.34
CA PRO A 402 -8.09 3.04 32.68
C PRO A 402 -7.67 2.20 31.46
N ALA A 403 -6.43 1.71 31.44
CA ALA A 403 -5.88 0.94 30.31
C ALA A 403 -6.75 -0.27 29.93
N GLN A 404 -7.39 -0.93 30.90
CA GLN A 404 -8.31 -2.05 30.66
C GLN A 404 -9.54 -1.64 29.86
N GLN A 405 -10.06 -0.43 30.09
CA GLN A 405 -11.20 0.10 29.34
C GLN A 405 -10.79 0.51 27.93
N ARG A 406 -9.61 1.11 27.77
CA ARG A 406 -9.04 1.44 26.45
C ARG A 406 -8.75 0.19 25.62
N ALA A 407 -8.23 -0.87 26.27
CA ALA A 407 -8.02 -2.17 25.63
C ALA A 407 -9.33 -2.87 25.23
N ALA A 408 -10.45 -2.55 25.90
CA ALA A 408 -11.76 -3.10 25.59
C ALA A 408 -12.48 -2.41 24.41
N LEU A 409 -11.90 -1.34 23.85
CA LEU A 409 -12.44 -0.69 22.65
C LEU A 409 -12.51 -1.69 21.50
N ALA A 410 -13.64 -1.69 20.81
CA ALA A 410 -13.98 -2.56 19.69
C ALA A 410 -14.49 -1.74 18.50
N THR A 411 -14.70 -2.40 17.37
CA THR A 411 -15.14 -1.74 16.12
C THR A 411 -16.42 -0.90 16.25
N ARG A 412 -17.29 -1.20 17.22
CA ARG A 412 -18.51 -0.43 17.51
C ARG A 412 -18.23 0.96 18.10
N ASP A 413 -17.07 1.16 18.71
CA ASP A 413 -16.67 2.41 19.38
C ASP A 413 -16.09 3.45 18.40
N PHE A 414 -16.15 3.13 17.11
CA PHE A 414 -15.71 3.97 16.00
C PHE A 414 -16.89 4.24 15.05
N TYR A 415 -16.81 5.32 14.29
CA TYR A 415 -17.75 5.63 13.21
C TYR A 415 -17.04 5.64 11.87
N CYS A 416 -17.81 5.53 10.80
CA CYS A 416 -17.36 5.87 9.46
C CYS A 416 -18.54 6.43 8.67
N CYS A 417 -18.54 7.74 8.46
CA CYS A 417 -19.46 8.40 7.54
C CYS A 417 -19.02 8.06 6.10
N VAL A 418 -19.96 7.58 5.29
CA VAL A 418 -19.78 7.07 3.94
C VAL A 418 -20.83 7.80 3.10
N ALA A 419 -20.40 8.84 2.42
CA ALA A 419 -21.26 9.67 1.57
C ALA A 419 -21.09 9.24 0.10
N PRO A 420 -22.13 8.69 -0.55
CA PRO A 420 -22.07 8.41 -1.97
C PRO A 420 -22.16 9.71 -2.77
N GLY A 421 -21.45 9.79 -3.90
CA GLY A 421 -21.67 10.84 -4.91
C GLY A 421 -22.96 10.60 -5.70
N ALA A 422 -23.44 11.62 -6.41
CA ALA A 422 -24.66 11.50 -7.23
C ALA A 422 -24.59 10.36 -8.27
N PRO A 423 -23.51 10.21 -9.07
CA PRO A 423 -23.41 9.13 -10.05
C PRO A 423 -23.44 7.73 -9.42
N PHE A 424 -22.90 7.56 -8.22
CA PHE A 424 -22.92 6.27 -7.53
C PHE A 424 -24.32 5.90 -7.07
N ARG A 425 -25.09 6.87 -6.54
CA ARG A 425 -26.50 6.63 -6.19
C ARG A 425 -27.32 6.22 -7.41
N GLU A 426 -27.12 6.90 -8.54
CA GLU A 426 -27.81 6.61 -9.80
C GLU A 426 -27.56 5.17 -10.29
N LYS A 427 -26.35 4.63 -10.09
CA LYS A 427 -26.02 3.23 -10.44
C LYS A 427 -26.88 2.19 -9.73
N PHE A 428 -27.42 2.50 -8.55
CA PHE A 428 -28.34 1.60 -7.83
C PHE A 428 -29.81 1.81 -8.22
N GLY A 429 -30.17 2.97 -8.78
CA GLY A 429 -31.56 3.29 -9.13
C GLY A 429 -32.49 3.09 -7.93
N GLU A 430 -33.51 2.24 -8.09
CA GLU A 430 -34.48 1.91 -7.04
C GLU A 430 -33.95 0.86 -6.02
N ASP A 431 -32.78 0.25 -6.23
CA ASP A 431 -32.18 -0.74 -5.32
C ASP A 431 -31.51 -0.08 -4.10
N ARG A 432 -32.33 0.61 -3.30
CA ARG A 432 -31.91 1.29 -2.08
C ARG A 432 -31.30 0.35 -1.04
N SER A 433 -31.82 -0.89 -0.97
CA SER A 433 -31.32 -1.92 -0.07
C SER A 433 -29.91 -2.39 -0.46
N GLY A 434 -29.66 -2.59 -1.75
CA GLY A 434 -28.33 -2.90 -2.28
C GLY A 434 -27.32 -1.78 -1.98
N MET A 435 -27.72 -0.52 -2.17
CA MET A 435 -26.88 0.64 -1.84
C MET A 435 -26.57 0.69 -0.34
N ALA A 436 -27.59 0.59 0.52
CA ALA A 436 -27.41 0.61 1.97
C ALA A 436 -26.47 -0.52 2.45
N LYS A 437 -26.56 -1.71 1.83
CA LYS A 437 -25.66 -2.84 2.11
C LYS A 437 -24.21 -2.53 1.73
N ALA A 438 -23.98 -1.91 0.57
CA ALA A 438 -22.64 -1.52 0.13
C ALA A 438 -22.03 -0.46 1.07
N LEU A 439 -22.78 0.61 1.37
CA LEU A 439 -22.32 1.69 2.27
C LEU A 439 -22.05 1.16 3.69
N SER A 440 -22.91 0.28 4.21
CA SER A 440 -22.69 -0.40 5.49
C SER A 440 -21.40 -1.22 5.51
N ALA A 441 -21.11 -1.93 4.41
CA ALA A 441 -19.89 -2.74 4.31
C ALA A 441 -18.62 -1.88 4.28
N TYR A 442 -18.66 -0.74 3.57
CA TYR A 442 -17.58 0.25 3.60
C TYR A 442 -17.36 0.79 5.01
N SER A 443 -18.44 1.21 5.70
CA SER A 443 -18.37 1.71 7.07
C SER A 443 -17.77 0.65 8.01
N ALA A 444 -18.26 -0.58 7.99
CA ALA A 444 -17.76 -1.67 8.83
C ALA A 444 -16.25 -1.92 8.61
N ARG A 445 -15.80 -1.95 7.36
CA ARG A 445 -14.37 -2.15 7.02
C ARG A 445 -13.51 -0.99 7.51
N MET A 446 -14.00 0.24 7.43
CA MET A 446 -13.28 1.44 7.89
C MET A 446 -13.25 1.58 9.41
N ARG A 447 -14.33 1.22 10.11
CA ARG A 447 -14.34 1.14 11.58
C ARG A 447 -13.33 0.11 12.10
N TYR A 448 -13.23 -1.04 11.41
CA TYR A 448 -12.18 -2.03 11.68
C TYR A 448 -10.78 -1.44 11.48
N ASN A 449 -10.54 -0.66 10.42
CA ASN A 449 -9.25 0.02 10.23
C ASN A 449 -8.91 0.93 11.41
N THR A 450 -9.85 1.75 11.91
CA THR A 450 -9.58 2.63 13.06
C THR A 450 -9.19 1.84 14.30
N TRP A 451 -9.97 0.82 14.63
CA TRP A 451 -9.68 -0.05 15.77
C TRP A 451 -8.29 -0.73 15.69
N HIS A 452 -7.88 -1.13 14.48
CA HIS A 452 -6.65 -1.88 14.24
C HIS A 452 -5.39 -0.99 14.20
N TYR A 453 -5.53 0.29 13.83
CA TYR A 453 -4.43 1.26 13.87
C TYR A 453 -4.31 1.98 15.22
N LEU A 454 -5.38 1.98 16.03
CA LEU A 454 -5.43 2.72 17.29
C LEU A 454 -4.24 2.45 18.21
N PRO A 455 -3.76 1.20 18.40
CA PRO A 455 -2.61 0.94 19.27
C PRO A 455 -1.34 1.70 18.85
N ASP A 456 -1.06 1.82 17.56
CA ASP A 456 0.10 2.56 17.06
C ASP A 456 -0.13 4.07 17.14
N SER A 457 -1.30 4.55 16.65
CA SER A 457 -1.70 5.96 16.72
C SER A 457 -1.63 6.55 18.13
N MET A 458 -1.97 5.74 19.14
CA MET A 458 -2.00 6.13 20.54
C MET A 458 -0.73 5.80 21.31
N SER A 459 0.20 5.07 20.69
CA SER A 459 1.41 4.51 21.34
C SER A 459 1.10 3.53 22.48
N TRP A 460 0.00 2.78 22.35
CA TRP A 460 -0.46 1.76 23.31
C TRP A 460 0.03 0.34 23.00
N THR A 461 0.93 0.16 22.02
CA THR A 461 1.44 -1.16 21.61
C THR A 461 2.08 -1.96 22.74
N LYS A 462 2.54 -1.29 23.81
CA LYS A 462 3.10 -1.91 25.03
C LYS A 462 2.09 -2.09 26.16
N GLU A 463 0.89 -1.50 26.08
CA GLU A 463 -0.11 -1.51 27.15
C GLU A 463 -0.91 -2.82 27.21
N THR A 464 -0.96 -3.57 26.11
CA THR A 464 -1.66 -4.87 26.03
C THR A 464 -0.72 -5.94 25.50
N PRO A 465 0.14 -6.52 26.35
CA PRO A 465 1.06 -7.59 25.95
C PRO A 465 0.30 -8.77 25.31
N GLY A 466 0.78 -9.25 24.16
CA GLY A 466 0.15 -10.36 23.41
C GLY A 466 -0.95 -9.95 22.44
N ARG A 467 -1.28 -8.65 22.34
CA ARG A 467 -2.15 -8.13 21.29
C ARG A 467 -1.31 -7.87 20.03
N ASP A 468 -1.39 -8.79 19.07
CA ASP A 468 -0.68 -8.68 17.77
C ASP A 468 -1.63 -8.33 16.61
N ASP A 469 -2.90 -8.08 16.89
CA ASP A 469 -3.92 -7.66 15.91
C ASP A 469 -3.95 -6.14 15.72
N TRP A 470 -2.78 -5.53 15.53
CA TRP A 470 -2.64 -4.13 15.19
C TRP A 470 -1.63 -3.92 14.07
N PHE A 471 -1.77 -2.83 13.34
CA PHE A 471 -0.90 -2.46 12.22
C PHE A 471 -0.33 -1.06 12.44
N PHE A 472 0.82 -0.77 11.85
CA PHE A 472 1.34 0.59 11.79
C PHE A 472 0.28 1.52 11.23
N ALA A 473 0.02 2.61 11.97
CA ALA A 473 -0.92 3.62 11.55
C ALA A 473 -0.42 4.25 10.25
N PRO A 474 -1.33 4.55 9.31
CA PRO A 474 -0.93 5.25 8.10
C PRO A 474 -0.46 6.66 8.43
N MET A 475 0.65 7.07 7.85
CA MET A 475 1.28 8.38 8.11
C MET A 475 1.40 9.25 6.87
N MET A 476 1.05 8.70 5.71
CA MET A 476 1.19 9.37 4.42
C MET A 476 -0.06 9.22 3.59
N PRO A 477 -0.45 10.26 2.84
CA PRO A 477 -1.43 10.15 1.78
C PRO A 477 -1.02 9.12 0.72
N ASP A 478 -2.00 8.51 0.07
CA ASP A 478 -1.74 7.61 -1.05
C ASP A 478 -2.77 7.73 -2.19
N ILE A 479 -2.28 7.51 -3.41
CA ILE A 479 -3.03 7.29 -4.65
C ILE A 479 -2.94 5.80 -4.96
N THR A 480 -4.08 5.12 -5.02
CA THR A 480 -4.14 3.68 -5.28
C THR A 480 -4.93 3.39 -6.54
N ASN A 481 -4.39 2.53 -7.40
CA ASN A 481 -5.03 2.01 -8.60
C ASN A 481 -5.18 0.50 -8.54
N TRP A 482 -6.25 -0.05 -9.14
CA TRP A 482 -6.51 -1.50 -9.22
C TRP A 482 -6.49 -2.22 -7.86
N SER A 483 -7.02 -1.58 -6.83
CA SER A 483 -7.08 -2.12 -5.45
C SER A 483 -8.04 -3.31 -5.31
N ASP A 484 -8.82 -3.59 -6.34
CA ASP A 484 -9.87 -4.60 -6.44
C ASP A 484 -9.35 -5.98 -6.85
N GLN A 485 -8.05 -6.26 -6.73
CA GLN A 485 -7.45 -7.52 -7.22
C GLN A 485 -7.22 -8.60 -6.15
N HIS A 486 -6.69 -8.26 -4.97
CA HIS A 486 -6.28 -9.25 -3.97
C HIS A 486 -7.20 -9.36 -2.76
N HIS A 487 -7.76 -8.25 -2.29
CA HIS A 487 -8.59 -8.24 -1.09
C HIS A 487 -10.04 -8.58 -1.45
N THR A 488 -10.58 -9.68 -0.91
CA THR A 488 -11.93 -10.18 -1.24
C THR A 488 -13.02 -9.12 -1.07
N GLY A 489 -12.92 -8.26 -0.05
CA GLY A 489 -13.83 -7.14 0.13
C GLY A 489 -13.69 -6.06 -0.95
N HIS A 490 -12.48 -5.80 -1.45
CA HIS A 490 -12.29 -4.81 -2.53
C HIS A 490 -12.82 -5.37 -3.86
N VAL A 491 -12.57 -6.65 -4.14
CA VAL A 491 -13.12 -7.35 -5.30
C VAL A 491 -14.65 -7.30 -5.27
N HIS A 492 -15.27 -7.65 -4.13
CA HIS A 492 -16.73 -7.75 -4.03
C HIS A 492 -17.45 -6.40 -4.13
N PHE A 493 -16.84 -5.33 -3.64
CA PHE A 493 -17.43 -3.99 -3.64
C PHE A 493 -16.78 -3.05 -4.67
N GLY A 494 -15.98 -3.58 -5.61
CA GLY A 494 -15.38 -2.80 -6.70
C GLY A 494 -14.49 -1.65 -6.22
N VAL A 495 -13.72 -1.80 -5.14
CA VAL A 495 -12.80 -0.75 -4.67
C VAL A 495 -11.58 -0.69 -5.57
N ARG A 496 -11.71 0.01 -6.71
CA ARG A 496 -10.71 0.01 -7.78
C ARG A 496 -9.68 1.13 -7.64
N HIS A 497 -10.12 2.39 -7.68
CA HIS A 497 -9.25 3.56 -7.51
C HIS A 497 -9.57 4.25 -6.19
N ALA A 498 -8.55 4.64 -5.44
CA ALA A 498 -8.74 5.27 -4.14
C ALA A 498 -7.70 6.34 -3.83
N LEU A 499 -8.13 7.37 -3.12
CA LEU A 499 -7.24 8.25 -2.36
C LEU A 499 -7.42 7.97 -0.87
N ARG A 500 -6.32 8.02 -0.13
CA ARG A 500 -6.34 7.97 1.34
C ARG A 500 -5.53 9.12 1.89
N LEU A 501 -6.06 9.78 2.91
CA LEU A 501 -5.41 10.87 3.60
C LEU A 501 -5.52 10.62 5.11
N PRO A 502 -4.44 10.12 5.73
CA PRO A 502 -4.39 9.96 7.17
C PRO A 502 -4.45 11.32 7.85
N LEU A 503 -5.39 11.48 8.77
CA LEU A 503 -5.57 12.71 9.54
C LEU A 503 -5.39 12.44 11.03
N GLY A 504 -5.12 13.49 11.78
CA GLY A 504 -4.92 13.41 13.22
C GLY A 504 -5.42 14.64 13.94
N ILE A 505 -5.38 14.57 15.26
CA ILE A 505 -5.66 15.68 16.18
C ILE A 505 -4.56 15.76 17.23
N VAL A 506 -4.44 16.90 17.90
CA VAL A 506 -3.65 17.03 19.12
C VAL A 506 -4.53 16.61 20.30
N LEU A 507 -4.13 15.52 20.96
CA LEU A 507 -4.76 15.02 22.17
C LEU A 507 -3.72 14.99 23.30
N GLU A 508 -4.03 15.67 24.41
CA GLU A 508 -3.15 15.76 25.58
C GLU A 508 -1.73 16.26 25.23
N GLY A 509 -1.68 17.28 24.37
CA GLY A 509 -0.42 17.91 23.93
C GLY A 509 0.40 17.09 22.92
N ARG A 510 -0.13 15.99 22.40
CA ARG A 510 0.55 15.14 21.40
C ARG A 510 -0.32 14.96 20.16
N PHE A 511 0.29 15.11 18.99
CA PHE A 511 -0.38 14.78 17.72
C PHE A 511 -0.58 13.25 17.62
N ARG A 512 -1.81 12.84 17.32
CA ARG A 512 -2.23 11.43 17.18
C ARG A 512 -2.57 11.16 15.71
N PRO A 513 -1.61 10.65 14.93
CA PRO A 513 -1.77 10.48 13.50
C PRO A 513 -2.63 9.26 13.16
N GLY A 514 -3.31 9.30 12.01
CA GLY A 514 -4.09 8.16 11.49
C GLY A 514 -5.34 7.81 12.30
N LEU A 515 -5.65 8.60 13.34
CA LEU A 515 -6.85 8.47 14.16
C LEU A 515 -8.11 8.76 13.34
N TYR A 516 -8.01 9.75 12.46
CA TYR A 516 -8.99 10.06 11.43
C TYR A 516 -8.42 9.72 10.05
N ASP A 517 -9.29 9.68 9.06
CA ASP A 517 -8.93 9.40 7.66
C ASP A 517 -9.95 10.10 6.77
N LEU A 518 -9.49 10.62 5.64
CA LEU A 518 -10.34 10.96 4.50
C LEU A 518 -10.02 9.97 3.39
N ARG A 519 -11.05 9.30 2.86
CA ARG A 519 -10.90 8.38 1.74
C ARG A 519 -11.86 8.71 0.63
N LEU A 520 -11.36 8.69 -0.59
CA LEU A 520 -12.13 8.87 -1.80
C LEU A 520 -12.01 7.60 -2.62
N MET A 521 -13.08 7.20 -3.29
CA MET A 521 -13.12 5.97 -4.06
C MET A 521 -13.84 6.19 -5.39
N ARG A 522 -13.30 5.60 -6.45
CA ARG A 522 -14.01 5.31 -7.71
C ARG A 522 -14.01 3.81 -7.96
N ALA A 523 -15.19 3.26 -8.23
CA ALA A 523 -15.38 1.85 -8.54
C ALA A 523 -15.09 1.52 -10.02
N ALA A 524 -15.21 2.52 -10.89
CA ALA A 524 -14.90 2.45 -12.31
C ALA A 524 -14.49 3.85 -12.82
N GLY A 525 -14.11 3.94 -14.09
CA GLY A 525 -13.65 5.18 -14.70
C GLY A 525 -12.16 5.40 -14.51
N ASP A 526 -11.73 6.65 -14.66
CA ASP A 526 -10.32 7.00 -14.69
C ASP A 526 -9.68 7.01 -13.28
N PRO A 527 -8.39 6.60 -13.19
CA PRO A 527 -7.56 6.77 -12.00
C PRO A 527 -7.62 8.17 -11.40
N PHE A 528 -7.34 8.27 -10.10
CA PHE A 528 -7.02 9.56 -9.51
C PHE A 528 -5.61 10.01 -9.95
N GLU A 529 -5.49 11.29 -10.24
CA GLU A 529 -4.24 11.96 -10.59
C GLU A 529 -3.72 12.82 -9.43
N LEU A 530 -2.54 13.42 -9.60
CA LEU A 530 -1.91 14.23 -8.56
C LEU A 530 -2.77 15.43 -8.14
N ASP A 531 -3.44 16.10 -9.08
CA ASP A 531 -4.30 17.25 -8.78
C ASP A 531 -5.49 16.86 -7.87
N HIS A 532 -6.04 15.66 -8.07
CA HIS A 532 -7.07 15.13 -7.18
C HIS A 532 -6.53 14.92 -5.76
N LEU A 533 -5.29 14.43 -5.62
CA LEU A 533 -4.63 14.29 -4.32
C LEU A 533 -4.38 15.65 -3.67
N ARG A 534 -3.96 16.66 -4.44
CA ARG A 534 -3.72 18.03 -3.94
C ARG A 534 -5.00 18.66 -3.42
N ALA A 535 -6.09 18.58 -4.16
CA ALA A 535 -7.41 19.03 -3.71
C ALA A 535 -7.86 18.26 -2.45
N ALA A 536 -7.72 16.93 -2.43
CA ALA A 536 -8.05 16.13 -1.26
C ALA A 536 -7.20 16.52 -0.04
N LEU A 537 -5.93 16.90 -0.22
CA LEU A 537 -5.06 17.37 0.87
C LEU A 537 -5.56 18.67 1.47
N ALA A 538 -6.00 19.62 0.64
CA ALA A 538 -6.63 20.86 1.13
C ALA A 538 -7.92 20.55 1.92
N VAL A 539 -8.78 19.67 1.40
CA VAL A 539 -9.99 19.18 2.09
C VAL A 539 -9.63 18.51 3.42
N GLY A 540 -8.61 17.66 3.44
CA GLY A 540 -8.16 16.93 4.62
C GLY A 540 -7.66 17.86 5.73
N ARG A 541 -7.01 18.98 5.39
CA ARG A 541 -6.60 20.00 6.36
C ARG A 541 -7.81 20.67 7.02
N VAL A 542 -8.82 21.05 6.24
CA VAL A 542 -10.09 21.59 6.78
C VAL A 542 -10.75 20.56 7.69
N GLN A 543 -10.89 19.31 7.22
CA GLN A 543 -11.47 18.23 8.02
C GLN A 543 -10.72 18.00 9.34
N SER A 544 -9.39 18.03 9.33
CA SER A 544 -8.58 17.87 10.54
C SER A 544 -8.84 19.00 11.55
N ALA A 545 -8.93 20.26 11.09
CA ALA A 545 -9.26 21.39 11.95
C ALA A 545 -10.68 21.28 12.52
N VAL A 546 -11.66 20.86 11.72
CA VAL A 546 -13.04 20.61 12.18
C VAL A 546 -13.09 19.49 13.22
N HIS A 547 -12.39 18.39 13.02
CA HIS A 547 -12.33 17.30 14.02
C HIS A 547 -11.60 17.72 15.29
N GLN A 548 -10.56 18.57 15.20
CA GLN A 548 -9.92 19.15 16.38
C GLN A 548 -10.92 20.00 17.18
N ALA A 549 -11.64 20.91 16.53
CA ALA A 549 -12.64 21.78 17.15
C ALA A 549 -13.81 21.01 17.78
N ALA A 550 -14.24 19.90 17.15
CA ALA A 550 -15.26 19.00 17.67
C ALA A 550 -14.75 18.19 18.88
N ALA A 551 -13.52 17.69 18.82
CA ALA A 551 -12.89 16.96 19.93
C ALA A 551 -12.72 17.85 21.17
N GLU A 552 -12.31 19.11 21.00
CA GLU A 552 -12.17 20.08 22.10
C GLU A 552 -13.50 20.45 22.77
N ARG A 553 -14.63 20.17 22.09
CA ARG A 553 -16.00 20.35 22.60
C ARG A 553 -16.64 19.06 23.09
N ASP A 554 -15.90 17.94 23.12
CA ASP A 554 -16.39 16.62 23.49
C ASP A 554 -17.64 16.20 22.69
N LEU A 555 -17.69 16.52 21.39
CA LEU A 555 -18.79 16.09 20.55
C LEU A 555 -18.67 14.59 20.23
N ASP A 556 -19.73 13.84 20.57
CA ASP A 556 -19.85 12.43 20.25
C ASP A 556 -20.56 12.22 18.90
N ILE A 557 -20.25 11.09 18.23
CA ILE A 557 -20.88 10.65 16.99
C ILE A 557 -21.52 9.27 17.23
N ASP A 558 -22.84 9.20 17.07
CA ASP A 558 -23.65 8.01 17.32
C ASP A 558 -24.17 7.34 16.05
N ASP A 559 -24.22 8.05 14.93
CA ASP A 559 -24.70 7.58 13.62
C ASP A 559 -23.61 6.81 12.85
N PHE A 560 -23.90 6.50 11.58
CA PHE A 560 -22.99 5.87 10.62
C PHE A 560 -22.51 4.44 10.94
N ASP A 561 -23.27 3.71 11.74
CA ASP A 561 -23.13 2.25 11.82
C ASP A 561 -24.01 1.53 10.77
N ASN A 562 -23.95 0.21 10.75
CA ASN A 562 -24.69 -0.61 9.80
C ASN A 562 -26.22 -0.46 9.96
N THR A 563 -26.70 -0.13 11.16
CA THR A 563 -28.12 0.08 11.42
C THR A 563 -28.56 1.42 10.85
N TRP A 564 -27.77 2.47 11.07
CA TRP A 564 -28.03 3.80 10.52
C TRP A 564 -28.14 3.79 8.99
N TYR A 565 -27.20 3.20 8.25
CA TYR A 565 -27.28 3.18 6.77
C TYR A 565 -28.51 2.46 6.24
N ARG A 566 -28.90 1.36 6.88
CA ARG A 566 -30.11 0.63 6.52
C ARG A 566 -31.32 1.53 6.74
N ASP A 567 -31.45 2.13 7.92
CA ASP A 567 -32.62 2.91 8.27
C ASP A 567 -32.68 4.21 7.43
N PHE A 568 -31.56 4.91 7.22
CA PHE A 568 -31.46 6.17 6.49
C PHE A 568 -31.75 6.05 4.98
N HIS A 569 -31.35 4.96 4.33
CA HIS A 569 -31.53 4.79 2.89
C HIS A 569 -32.72 3.90 2.49
N VAL A 570 -33.22 3.04 3.39
CA VAL A 570 -34.33 2.12 3.07
C VAL A 570 -35.68 2.69 3.55
N SER A 571 -35.71 3.59 4.53
CA SER A 571 -36.91 4.38 4.84
C SER A 571 -37.19 5.44 3.78
#